data_AF-A0A0D6QCH8-F1
#
_entry.id   AF-A0A0D6QCH8-F1
#
_cell.length_a   1.000
_cell.length_b   1.000
_cell.length_c   1.000
_cell.angle_alpha   90.00
_cell.angle_beta   90.00
_cell.angle_gamma   90.00
#
_symmetry.space_group_name_H-M   'P 1'
#
loop_
_entity.id
_entity.type
_entity.pdbx_description
1 polymer ?
#
loop_
_entity_poly.entity_id
_entity_poly.type
_entity_poly.pdbx_seq_one_letter_code
_entity_poly.pdbx_strand_id
1 'polypeptide(L)'
;MSPHLQVYRFRLSMFLSIANRAAGVAAAGGSALGLCWISAAAKGPKSFSKVQKVTGNPLGQMLLAGWALALVYHFVAGIRHLVWDSGYRFSKKEINEDGPVAVGVTVGTTLALVAGILGVAICRSRKKAS
;
A
#
# COMPACT_ATOMS: atom_id res chain seq x y z
N MET A 1 -27.78 -19.81 -15.12
CA MET A 1 -27.05 -18.59 -14.70
C MET A 1 -26.91 -17.69 -15.92
N SER A 2 -27.51 -16.50 -15.92
CA SER A 2 -27.34 -15.55 -17.03
C SER A 2 -25.92 -14.93 -17.00
N PRO A 3 -25.36 -14.54 -18.16
CA PRO A 3 -24.02 -13.94 -18.20
C PRO A 3 -24.07 -12.54 -17.54
N HIS A 4 -23.46 -12.40 -16.36
CA HIS A 4 -23.59 -11.20 -15.52
C HIS A 4 -22.31 -10.38 -15.38
N LEU A 5 -21.12 -10.99 -15.50
CA LEU A 5 -19.83 -10.27 -15.45
C LEU A 5 -19.36 -9.81 -16.83
N GLN A 6 -19.59 -10.61 -17.87
CA GLN A 6 -19.10 -10.32 -19.23
C GLN A 6 -19.95 -9.25 -19.95
N VAL A 7 -21.22 -9.11 -19.57
CA VAL A 7 -22.17 -8.17 -20.21
C VAL A 7 -22.18 -6.81 -19.49
N TYR A 8 -21.69 -6.77 -18.25
CA TYR A 8 -21.77 -5.58 -17.42
C TYR A 8 -20.67 -4.57 -17.74
N ARG A 9 -21.04 -3.28 -17.79
CA ARG A 9 -20.09 -2.20 -18.05
C ARG A 9 -19.16 -1.99 -16.85
N PHE A 10 -17.90 -2.34 -17.03
CA PHE A 10 -16.86 -2.16 -16.03
C PHE A 10 -16.61 -0.67 -15.79
N ARG A 11 -16.71 -0.23 -14.53
CA ARG A 11 -16.46 1.15 -14.10
C ARG A 11 -15.25 1.23 -13.19
N LEU A 12 -14.55 2.36 -13.19
CA LEU A 12 -13.39 2.58 -12.33
C LEU A 12 -13.72 2.36 -10.85
N SER A 13 -14.90 2.77 -10.39
CA SER A 13 -15.36 2.54 -9.02
C SER A 13 -15.42 1.05 -8.64
N MET A 14 -15.78 0.17 -9.57
CA MET A 14 -15.78 -1.29 -9.35
C MET A 14 -14.37 -1.85 -9.27
N PHE A 15 -13.50 -1.44 -10.20
CA PHE A 15 -12.09 -1.81 -10.17
C PHE A 15 -11.47 -1.44 -8.82
N LEU A 16 -11.69 -0.20 -8.38
CA LEU A 16 -11.17 0.29 -7.10
C LEU A 16 -11.77 -0.48 -5.91
N SER A 17 -13.02 -0.93 -5.98
CA SER A 17 -13.59 -1.79 -4.93
C SER A 17 -12.91 -3.17 -4.89
N ILE A 18 -12.68 -3.81 -6.03
CA ILE A 18 -11.99 -5.11 -6.11
C ILE A 18 -10.55 -4.98 -5.64
N ALA A 19 -9.85 -3.96 -6.13
CA ALA A 19 -8.49 -3.65 -5.72
C ALA A 19 -8.42 -3.41 -4.21
N ASN A 20 -9.40 -2.73 -3.59
CA ASN A 20 -9.37 -2.47 -2.15
C ASN A 20 -9.41 -3.76 -1.33
N ARG A 21 -10.20 -4.76 -1.78
CA ARG A 21 -10.23 -6.09 -1.14
C ARG A 21 -8.89 -6.80 -1.28
N ALA A 22 -8.32 -6.84 -2.49
CA ALA A 22 -7.03 -7.46 -2.75
C ALA A 22 -5.91 -6.79 -1.93
N ALA A 23 -5.91 -5.46 -1.87
CA ALA A 23 -4.97 -4.68 -1.09
C ALA A 23 -5.12 -4.93 0.42
N GLY A 24 -6.35 -5.08 0.93
CA GLY A 24 -6.59 -5.49 2.31
C GLY A 24 -5.98 -6.86 2.65
N VAL A 25 -6.14 -7.84 1.77
CA VAL A 25 -5.51 -9.17 1.93
C VAL A 25 -3.98 -9.07 1.90
N ALA A 26 -3.42 -8.33 0.92
CA ALA A 26 -1.98 -8.12 0.82
C ALA A 26 -1.40 -7.36 2.03
N ALA A 27 -2.12 -6.35 2.52
CA ALA A 27 -1.77 -5.59 3.71
C ALA A 27 -1.75 -6.49 4.96
N ALA A 28 -2.79 -7.29 5.18
CA ALA A 28 -2.86 -8.24 6.28
C ALA A 28 -1.75 -9.30 6.21
N GLY A 29 -1.52 -9.88 5.03
CA GLY A 29 -0.45 -10.86 4.81
C GLY A 29 0.94 -10.27 5.07
N GLY A 30 1.21 -9.06 4.58
CA GLY A 30 2.49 -8.39 4.82
C GLY A 30 2.68 -7.94 6.28
N SER A 31 1.61 -7.70 7.05
CA SER A 31 1.73 -7.42 8.49
C SER A 31 2.37 -8.57 9.26
N ALA A 32 2.21 -9.83 8.82
CA ALA A 32 2.93 -10.96 9.40
C ALA A 32 4.46 -10.83 9.19
N LEU A 33 4.90 -10.41 7.99
CA LEU A 33 6.30 -10.12 7.72
C LEU A 33 6.81 -8.94 8.57
N GLY A 34 5.98 -7.89 8.72
CA GLY A 34 6.26 -6.77 9.61
C GLY A 34 6.47 -7.20 11.06
N LEU A 35 5.62 -8.11 11.56
CA LEU A 35 5.75 -8.68 12.89
C LEU A 35 7.04 -9.50 13.05
N CYS A 36 7.38 -10.33 12.06
CA CYS A 36 8.65 -11.05 12.05
C CYS A 36 9.85 -10.08 12.10
N TRP A 37 9.77 -8.97 11.36
CA TRP A 37 10.81 -7.96 11.32
C TRP A 37 11.00 -7.28 12.68
N ILE A 38 9.92 -6.79 13.30
CA ILE A 38 9.95 -6.13 14.62
C ILE A 38 10.42 -7.11 15.69
N SER A 39 9.94 -8.36 15.65
CA SER A 39 10.38 -9.41 16.58
C SER A 39 11.86 -9.72 16.45
N ALA A 40 12.40 -9.75 15.22
CA ALA A 40 13.81 -9.97 14.99
C ALA A 40 14.68 -8.79 15.44
N ALA A 41 14.18 -7.55 15.29
CA ALA A 41 14.84 -6.36 15.80
C ALA A 41 14.94 -6.41 17.34
N ALA A 42 13.87 -6.81 18.03
CA ALA A 42 13.85 -6.92 19.49
C ALA A 42 14.79 -8.02 20.04
N LYS A 43 15.01 -9.11 19.29
CA LYS A 43 15.90 -10.22 19.68
C LYS A 43 17.40 -9.93 19.51
N GLY A 44 17.75 -8.75 18.98
CA GLY A 44 19.13 -8.29 18.86
C GLY A 44 19.80 -8.57 17.49
N PRO A 45 21.06 -8.14 17.34
CA PRO A 45 21.69 -7.95 16.02
C PRO A 45 21.81 -9.22 15.16
N LYS A 46 22.07 -10.37 15.80
CA LYS A 46 22.19 -11.65 15.09
C LYS A 46 20.86 -12.10 14.47
N SER A 47 19.75 -11.89 15.17
CA SER A 47 18.42 -12.22 14.65
C SER A 47 18.00 -11.22 13.57
N PHE A 48 18.25 -9.94 13.81
CA PHE A 48 17.90 -8.88 12.87
C PHE A 48 18.64 -8.98 11.53
N SER A 49 19.94 -9.33 11.55
CA SER A 49 20.72 -9.48 10.31
C SER A 49 20.18 -10.57 9.39
N LYS A 50 19.56 -11.63 9.92
CA LYS A 50 18.92 -12.68 9.10
C LYS A 50 17.72 -12.12 8.33
N VAL A 51 16.85 -11.37 9.00
CA VAL A 51 15.69 -10.75 8.35
C VAL A 51 16.15 -9.69 7.35
N GLN A 52 17.16 -8.90 7.69
CA GLN A 52 17.73 -7.91 6.77
C GLN A 52 18.28 -8.52 5.47
N LYS A 53 18.82 -9.75 5.48
CA LYS A 53 19.23 -10.43 4.25
C LYS A 53 18.06 -10.74 3.33
N VAL A 54 16.90 -11.07 3.90
CA VAL A 54 15.67 -11.35 3.13
C VAL A 54 15.05 -10.06 2.63
N THR A 55 14.90 -9.05 3.49
CA THR A 55 14.27 -7.78 3.12
C THR A 55 15.18 -6.85 2.31
N GLY A 56 16.49 -7.06 2.37
CA GLY A 56 17.49 -6.21 1.74
C GLY A 56 17.87 -6.63 0.32
N ASN A 57 17.49 -7.83 -0.13
CA ASN A 57 17.69 -8.23 -1.52
C ASN A 57 16.61 -7.61 -2.45
N PRO A 58 16.83 -7.55 -3.77
CA PRO A 58 15.93 -6.87 -4.69
C PRO A 58 14.48 -7.38 -4.64
N LEU A 59 14.28 -8.70 -4.50
CA LEU A 59 12.94 -9.29 -4.40
C LEU A 59 12.25 -8.89 -3.09
N GLY A 60 12.98 -8.93 -1.96
CA GLY A 60 12.48 -8.47 -0.67
C GLY A 60 12.09 -6.99 -0.69
N GLN A 61 12.90 -6.14 -1.33
CA GLN A 61 12.58 -4.73 -1.52
C GLN A 61 11.34 -4.52 -2.40
N MET A 62 11.20 -5.29 -3.49
CA MET A 62 10.01 -5.24 -4.34
C MET A 62 8.75 -5.64 -3.57
N LEU A 63 8.81 -6.69 -2.76
CA LEU A 63 7.70 -7.14 -1.91
C LEU A 63 7.34 -6.10 -0.84
N LEU A 64 8.34 -5.48 -0.19
CA LEU A 64 8.12 -4.42 0.78
C LEU A 64 7.50 -3.17 0.14
N ALA A 65 7.95 -2.79 -1.07
CA ALA A 65 7.35 -1.68 -1.82
C ALA A 65 5.91 -1.99 -2.22
N GLY A 66 5.63 -3.20 -2.72
CA GLY A 66 4.28 -3.66 -3.04
C GLY A 66 3.37 -3.69 -1.81
N TRP A 67 3.89 -4.14 -0.66
CA TRP A 67 3.16 -4.13 0.60
C TRP A 67 2.87 -2.70 1.08
N ALA A 68 3.83 -1.78 1.00
CA ALA A 68 3.63 -0.38 1.33
C ALA A 68 2.57 0.27 0.43
N LEU A 69 2.61 0.03 -0.87
CA LEU A 69 1.58 0.49 -1.81
C LEU A 69 0.20 -0.07 -1.46
N ALA A 70 0.11 -1.38 -1.16
CA ALA A 70 -1.14 -2.00 -0.77
C ALA A 70 -1.72 -1.39 0.52
N LEU A 71 -0.87 -1.11 1.51
CA LEU A 71 -1.26 -0.41 2.74
C LEU A 71 -1.78 1.00 2.48
N VAL A 72 -1.03 1.82 1.74
CA VAL A 72 -1.44 3.20 1.40
C VAL A 72 -2.76 3.19 0.66
N TYR A 73 -2.88 2.34 -0.36
CA TYR A 73 -4.10 2.25 -1.15
C TYR A 73 -5.30 1.78 -0.33
N HIS A 74 -5.15 0.71 0.47
CA HIS A 74 -6.22 0.20 1.32
C HIS A 74 -6.68 1.24 2.35
N PHE A 75 -5.74 2.01 2.90
CA PHE A 75 -6.04 3.10 3.83
C PHE A 75 -6.83 4.23 3.16
N VAL A 76 -6.38 4.72 1.99
CA VAL A 76 -7.07 5.78 1.24
C VAL A 76 -8.47 5.34 0.80
N ALA A 77 -8.59 4.12 0.28
CA ALA A 77 -9.89 3.55 -0.07
C ALA A 77 -10.80 3.36 1.16
N GLY A 78 -10.22 2.95 2.30
CA GLY A 78 -10.91 2.85 3.58
C GLY A 78 -11.48 4.18 4.06
N ILE A 79 -10.69 5.26 4.02
CA ILE A 79 -11.18 6.62 4.34
C ILE A 79 -12.36 6.99 3.46
N ARG A 80 -12.25 6.76 2.15
CA ARG A 80 -13.33 7.05 1.21
C ARG A 80 -14.61 6.27 1.55
N HIS A 81 -14.49 5.00 1.93
CA HIS A 81 -15.62 4.20 2.41
C HIS A 81 -16.23 4.78 3.68
N LEU A 82 -15.42 5.17 4.68
CA LEU A 82 -15.91 5.79 5.92
C LEU A 82 -16.63 7.13 5.66
N VAL A 83 -16.16 7.93 4.69
CA VAL A 83 -16.84 9.16 4.25
C VAL A 83 -18.22 8.83 3.67
N TRP A 84 -18.32 7.82 2.81
CA TRP A 84 -19.59 7.38 2.25
C TRP A 84 -20.54 6.81 3.32
N ASP A 85 -20.01 6.00 4.24
CA ASP A 85 -20.78 5.36 5.31
C ASP A 85 -21.29 6.37 6.35
N SER A 86 -20.63 7.52 6.48
CA SER A 86 -21.11 8.65 7.30
C SER A 86 -22.15 9.53 6.59
N GLY A 87 -22.58 9.15 5.39
CA GLY A 87 -23.63 9.84 4.61
C GLY A 87 -23.11 10.97 3.71
N TYR A 88 -21.80 11.18 3.63
CA TYR A 88 -21.20 12.21 2.78
C TYR A 88 -20.74 11.64 1.44
N ARG A 89 -20.86 12.42 0.36
CA ARG A 89 -20.35 12.08 -0.98
C ARG A 89 -20.82 10.73 -1.56
N PHE A 90 -22.02 10.25 -1.17
CA PHE A 90 -22.51 8.93 -1.57
C PHE A 90 -23.26 8.92 -2.92
N SER A 91 -23.46 10.06 -3.57
CA SER A 91 -24.14 10.07 -4.87
C SER A 91 -23.30 9.38 -5.95
N LYS A 92 -23.95 8.85 -7.00
CA LYS A 92 -23.26 8.19 -8.12
C LYS A 92 -22.22 9.11 -8.79
N LYS A 93 -22.48 10.42 -8.83
CA LYS A 93 -21.57 11.41 -9.42
C LYS A 93 -20.31 11.52 -8.56
N GLU A 94 -20.49 11.76 -7.26
CA GLU A 94 -19.38 11.94 -6.30
C GLU A 94 -18.51 10.69 -6.19
N ILE A 95 -19.12 9.50 -6.12
CA ILE A 95 -18.37 8.22 -6.11
C ILE A 95 -17.47 8.07 -7.34
N ASN A 96 -17.91 8.55 -8.51
CA ASN A 96 -17.10 8.50 -9.72
C ASN A 96 -15.97 9.56 -9.72
N GLU A 97 -16.21 10.73 -9.14
CA GLU A 97 -15.18 11.77 -8.93
C GLU A 97 -14.12 11.36 -7.91
N ASP A 98 -14.53 10.65 -6.86
CA ASP A 98 -13.62 10.18 -5.80
C ASP A 98 -12.65 9.10 -6.28
N GLY A 99 -12.97 8.43 -7.39
CA GLY A 99 -12.13 7.38 -7.97
C GLY A 99 -10.74 7.90 -8.39
N PRO A 100 -10.66 8.82 -9.35
CA PRO A 100 -9.41 9.45 -9.78
C PRO A 100 -8.67 10.16 -8.64
N VAL A 101 -9.39 10.83 -7.73
CA VAL A 101 -8.78 11.49 -6.56
C VAL A 101 -8.07 10.47 -5.68
N ALA A 102 -8.72 9.35 -5.35
CA ALA A 102 -8.11 8.29 -4.55
C ALA A 102 -6.86 7.70 -5.20
N VAL A 103 -6.85 7.55 -6.53
CA VAL A 103 -5.68 7.10 -7.29
C VAL A 103 -4.55 8.12 -7.17
N GLY A 104 -4.85 9.41 -7.39
CA GLY A 104 -3.86 10.49 -7.28
C GLY A 104 -3.23 10.59 -5.90
N VAL A 105 -4.04 10.53 -4.84
CA VAL A 105 -3.56 10.53 -3.44
C VAL A 105 -2.68 9.31 -3.16
N THR A 106 -3.11 8.11 -3.58
CA THR A 106 -2.34 6.88 -3.38
C THR A 106 -0.96 6.96 -4.03
N VAL A 107 -0.91 7.39 -5.30
CA VAL A 107 0.35 7.54 -6.03
C VAL A 107 1.22 8.61 -5.39
N GLY A 108 0.66 9.79 -5.09
CA GLY A 108 1.38 10.91 -4.48
C GLY A 108 1.99 10.53 -3.13
N THR A 109 1.22 9.91 -2.24
CA THR A 109 1.71 9.45 -0.94
C THR A 109 2.78 8.37 -1.08
N THR A 110 2.59 7.40 -1.99
CA THR A 110 3.59 6.34 -2.20
C THR A 110 4.90 6.91 -2.73
N LEU A 111 4.85 7.81 -3.72
CA LEU A 111 6.04 8.47 -4.25
C LEU A 111 6.75 9.32 -3.20
N ALA A 112 6.00 10.06 -2.37
CA ALA A 112 6.57 10.84 -1.28
C ALA A 112 7.31 9.96 -0.26
N LEU A 113 6.72 8.82 0.12
CA LEU A 113 7.36 7.86 1.03
C LEU A 113 8.64 7.28 0.42
N VAL A 114 8.60 6.86 -0.84
CA VAL A 114 9.77 6.32 -1.54
C VAL A 114 10.88 7.37 -1.66
N ALA A 115 10.54 8.59 -2.07
CA ALA A 115 11.48 9.70 -2.18
C ALA A 115 12.12 10.04 -0.82
N GLY A 116 11.34 10.05 0.26
CA GLY A 116 11.84 10.26 1.62
C GLY A 116 12.84 9.18 2.05
N ILE A 117 12.52 7.91 1.81
CA ILE A 117 13.40 6.77 2.13
C ILE A 117 14.72 6.87 1.35
N LEU A 118 14.64 7.11 0.03
CA LEU A 118 15.82 7.26 -0.83
C LEU A 118 16.66 8.47 -0.42
N GLY A 119 16.03 9.61 -0.12
CA GLY A 119 16.71 10.82 0.35
C GLY A 119 17.51 10.57 1.63
N VAL A 120 16.89 9.89 2.62
CA VAL A 120 17.58 9.50 3.86
C VAL A 120 18.73 8.53 3.59
N ALA A 121 18.55 7.56 2.69
CA ALA A 121 19.59 6.60 2.32
C ALA A 121 20.80 7.30 1.67
N ILE A 122 20.57 8.21 0.72
CA ILE A 122 21.62 8.98 0.04
C ILE A 122 22.36 9.87 1.05
N CYS A 123 21.65 10.59 1.90
CA CYS A 123 22.26 11.44 2.94
C CYS A 123 23.14 10.63 3.90
N ARG A 124 22.70 9.41 4.30
CA ARG A 124 23.50 8.51 5.13
C ARG A 124 24.75 8.00 4.41
N SER A 125 24.65 7.69 3.11
CA SER A 125 25.80 7.24 2.32
C SER A 125 26.85 8.34 2.20
N ARG A 126 26.44 9.59 2.01
CA ARG A 126 27.36 10.75 1.92
C ARG A 126 28.12 10.98 3.23
N LYS A 127 27.45 10.92 4.39
CA LYS A 127 28.10 11.08 5.70
C LYS A 127 29.11 9.98 6.05
N LYS A 128 28.98 8.79 5.48
CA LYS A 128 29.96 7.70 5.68
C LYS A 128 31.21 7.86 4.82
N ALA A 129 31.13 8.67 3.75
CA ALA A 129 32.21 8.89 2.80
C ALA A 129 33.07 10.13 3.13
N SER A 130 32.65 10.93 4.11
CA SER A 130 33.38 12.06 4.71
C SER A 130 34.03 11.65 6.03
#